data_AF-V9DUC6-F1
#
_entry.id   AF-V9DUC6-F1
#
_cell.length_a   1.000
_cell.length_b   1.000
_cell.length_c   1.000
_cell.angle_alpha   90.00
_cell.angle_beta   90.00
_cell.angle_gamma   90.00
#
_symmetry.space_group_name_H-M   'P 1'
#
loop_
_entity.id
_entity.type
_entity.pdbx_description
1 polymer ?
#
loop_
_entity_poly.entity_id
_entity_poly.type
_entity_poly.pdbx_seq_one_letter_code
_entity_poly.pdbx_strand_id
1 'polypeptide(L)'
;MRALRISIEKMHQEVTDQREKRTLLNKKRAEGHQMVNFTIGDYVLRSRVDEKKQNKLLVTWMGPYVVTKCNTHSFTVKHLITGKESNVHASRLKFFAESDLEVTEELREHVSAQGVILKVEAIRKHRWNPDMRDFELLISWEGLEPIEDSWEPMKVMHEDIE
;
A
#
# COMPACT_ATOMS: atom_id res chain seq x y z
N MET A 1 -31.37 -28.11 -28.99
CA MET A 1 -30.95 -26.73 -29.35
C MET A 1 -31.70 -25.63 -28.58
N ARG A 2 -33.05 -25.59 -28.51
CA ARG A 2 -33.79 -24.52 -27.78
C ARG A 2 -33.56 -24.50 -26.27
N ALA A 3 -33.54 -25.66 -25.60
CA ALA A 3 -33.38 -25.74 -24.15
C ALA A 3 -32.03 -25.18 -23.67
N LEU A 4 -30.96 -25.43 -24.43
CA LEU A 4 -29.62 -24.90 -24.12
C LEU A 4 -29.57 -23.37 -24.24
N ARG A 5 -30.22 -22.81 -25.28
CA ARG A 5 -30.28 -21.36 -25.49
C ARG A 5 -31.03 -20.64 -24.36
N ILE A 6 -32.16 -21.18 -23.93
CA ILE A 6 -32.95 -20.63 -22.81
C ILE A 6 -32.15 -20.70 -21.49
N SER A 7 -31.42 -21.79 -21.27
CA SER A 7 -30.56 -21.94 -20.08
C SER A 7 -29.44 -20.90 -20.05
N ILE A 8 -28.79 -20.65 -21.19
CA ILE A 8 -27.72 -19.66 -21.32
C ILE A 8 -28.27 -18.23 -21.14
N GLU A 9 -29.39 -17.89 -21.77
CA GLU A 9 -30.03 -16.58 -21.60
C GLU A 9 -30.41 -16.32 -20.15
N LYS A 10 -30.93 -17.33 -19.44
CA LYS A 10 -31.26 -17.24 -18.01
C LYS A 10 -30.02 -17.02 -17.14
N MET A 11 -28.91 -17.72 -17.39
CA MET A 11 -27.64 -17.49 -16.67
C MET A 11 -27.09 -16.08 -16.92
N HIS A 12 -27.14 -15.57 -18.16
CA HIS A 12 -26.69 -14.22 -18.46
C HIS A 12 -27.55 -13.15 -17.77
N GLN A 13 -28.86 -13.37 -17.69
CA GLN A 13 -29.77 -12.49 -16.97
C GLN A 13 -29.46 -12.48 -15.47
N GLU A 14 -29.23 -13.65 -14.86
CA GLU A 14 -28.86 -13.72 -13.45
C GLU A 14 -27.51 -13.04 -13.15
N VAL A 15 -26.52 -13.22 -14.03
CA VAL A 15 -25.20 -12.57 -13.89
C VAL A 15 -25.31 -11.05 -14.03
N THR A 16 -26.13 -10.55 -14.95
CA THR A 16 -26.35 -9.12 -15.15
C THR A 16 -27.07 -8.49 -13.96
N ASP A 17 -28.13 -9.14 -13.45
CA ASP A 17 -28.84 -8.71 -12.25
C ASP A 17 -27.94 -8.66 -11.01
N GLN A 18 -27.08 -9.67 -10.82
CA GLN A 18 -26.11 -9.70 -9.71
C GLN A 18 -25.05 -8.60 -9.84
N ARG A 19 -24.61 -8.29 -11.07
CA ARG A 19 -23.67 -7.19 -11.35
C ARG A 19 -24.29 -5.84 -11.05
N GLU A 20 -25.55 -5.62 -11.43
CA GLU A 20 -26.27 -4.38 -11.12
C GLU A 20 -26.48 -4.21 -9.62
N LYS A 21 -26.91 -5.26 -8.91
CA LYS A 21 -27.05 -5.24 -7.45
C LYS A 21 -25.73 -4.88 -6.76
N ARG A 22 -24.62 -5.50 -7.17
CA ARG A 22 -23.28 -5.15 -6.65
C ARG A 22 -22.89 -3.70 -6.95
N THR A 23 -23.20 -3.21 -8.15
CA THR A 23 -22.92 -1.83 -8.55
C THR A 23 -23.70 -0.84 -7.68
N LEU A 24 -24.98 -1.11 -7.44
CA LEU A 24 -25.84 -0.29 -6.57
C LEU A 24 -25.37 -0.31 -5.10
N LEU A 25 -24.97 -1.47 -4.59
CA LEU A 25 -24.41 -1.58 -3.23
C LEU A 25 -23.08 -0.83 -3.09
N ASN A 26 -22.22 -0.87 -4.11
CA ASN A 26 -20.98 -0.10 -4.11
C ASN A 26 -21.24 1.41 -4.20
N LYS A 27 -22.23 1.85 -4.99
CA LYS A 27 -22.67 3.25 -5.02
C LYS A 27 -23.20 3.71 -3.67
N LYS A 28 -24.07 2.92 -3.01
CA LYS A 28 -24.54 3.23 -1.64
C LYS A 28 -23.43 3.27 -0.60
N ARG A 29 -22.41 2.42 -0.72
CA ARG A 29 -21.21 2.48 0.14
C ARG A 29 -20.36 3.72 -0.15
N ALA A 30 -20.31 4.16 -1.41
CA ALA A 30 -19.65 5.40 -1.81
C ALA A 30 -20.44 6.66 -1.40
N GLU A 31 -21.77 6.59 -1.24
CA GLU A 31 -22.59 7.69 -0.71
C GLU A 31 -22.25 8.01 0.76
N GLY A 32 -21.64 7.07 1.49
CA GLY A 32 -21.06 7.29 2.81
C GLY A 32 -19.67 7.95 2.80
N HIS A 33 -19.19 8.47 1.66
CA HIS A 33 -17.96 9.26 1.61
C HIS A 33 -18.20 10.59 2.33
N GLN A 34 -18.12 10.54 3.66
CA GLN A 34 -17.94 11.71 4.49
C GLN A 34 -16.77 12.50 3.87
N MET A 35 -16.99 13.76 3.50
CA MET A 35 -15.90 14.66 3.13
C MET A 35 -14.98 14.72 4.35
N VAL A 36 -13.92 13.91 4.35
CA VAL A 36 -12.89 13.95 5.38
C VAL A 36 -12.14 15.25 5.12
N ASN A 37 -12.53 16.29 5.85
CA ASN A 37 -11.89 17.59 5.77
C ASN A 37 -10.67 17.55 6.69
N PHE A 38 -9.50 17.31 6.10
CA PHE A 38 -8.23 17.55 6.77
C PHE A 38 -7.96 19.06 6.84
N THR A 39 -7.31 19.49 7.91
CA THR A 39 -6.87 20.87 8.11
C THR A 39 -5.37 20.99 7.87
N ILE A 40 -4.91 22.22 7.61
CA ILE A 40 -3.47 22.48 7.45
C ILE A 40 -2.80 22.21 8.78
N GLY A 41 -1.74 21.38 8.77
CA GLY A 41 -1.03 20.93 9.97
C GLY A 41 -1.39 19.51 10.39
N ASP A 42 -2.52 18.95 9.96
CA ASP A 42 -2.89 17.58 10.30
C ASP A 42 -1.89 16.57 9.73
N TYR A 43 -1.63 15.54 10.52
CA TYR A 43 -0.84 14.40 10.11
C TYR A 43 -1.75 13.34 9.49
N VAL A 44 -1.36 12.85 8.31
CA VAL A 44 -2.13 11.88 7.53
C VAL A 44 -1.24 10.75 7.01
N LEU A 45 -1.81 9.56 6.89
CA LEU A 45 -1.20 8.45 6.15
C LEU A 45 -1.62 8.53 4.68
N ARG A 46 -0.70 8.23 3.78
CA ARG A 46 -0.91 8.21 2.33
C ARG A 46 -0.88 6.77 1.83
N SER A 47 -1.89 6.39 1.04
CA SER A 47 -1.93 5.08 0.42
C SER A 47 -0.90 4.97 -0.71
N ARG A 48 -0.05 3.95 -0.66
CA ARG A 48 0.76 3.43 -1.77
C ARG A 48 0.04 2.20 -2.35
N VAL A 49 -0.11 2.17 -3.66
CA VAL A 49 -0.59 0.98 -4.36
C VAL A 49 0.65 0.20 -4.76
N ASP A 50 0.79 -1.01 -4.22
CA ASP A 50 1.85 -1.92 -4.61
C ASP A 50 1.28 -2.83 -5.70
N GLU A 51 1.83 -2.72 -6.91
CA GLU A 51 1.55 -3.69 -7.99
C GLU A 51 2.22 -5.01 -7.63
N LYS A 52 1.51 -5.88 -6.92
CA LYS A 52 1.86 -7.31 -6.93
C LYS A 52 1.26 -7.95 -8.19
N LYS A 53 1.97 -8.91 -8.80
CA LYS A 53 1.48 -9.74 -9.93
C LYS A 53 0.22 -10.59 -9.57
N GLN A 54 -0.25 -10.57 -8.33
CA GLN A 54 -1.52 -11.19 -7.91
C GLN A 54 -2.70 -10.27 -8.27
N ASN A 55 -3.83 -10.85 -8.71
CA ASN A 55 -5.05 -10.15 -9.20
C ASN A 55 -5.73 -9.16 -8.21
N LYS A 56 -5.13 -8.88 -7.05
CA LYS A 56 -5.68 -8.00 -6.01
C LYS A 56 -4.64 -6.95 -5.63
N LEU A 57 -5.00 -5.68 -5.83
CA LEU A 57 -4.23 -4.54 -5.38
C LEU A 57 -4.09 -4.57 -3.85
N LEU A 58 -2.86 -4.58 -3.36
CA LEU A 58 -2.57 -4.30 -1.96
C LEU A 58 -2.35 -2.80 -1.80
N VAL A 59 -2.98 -2.24 -0.77
CA VAL A 59 -2.84 -0.83 -0.41
C VAL A 59 -2.08 -0.76 0.89
N THR A 60 -0.85 -0.25 0.83
CA THR A 60 0.01 -0.02 1.99
C THR A 60 -0.12 1.44 2.41
N TRP A 61 -0.41 1.70 3.68
CA TRP A 61 -0.51 3.07 4.20
C TRP A 61 0.87 3.50 4.72
N MET A 62 1.42 4.58 4.16
CA MET A 62 2.74 5.11 4.52
C MET A 62 2.61 6.50 5.15
N GLY A 63 3.55 6.87 6.01
CA GLY A 63 3.62 8.17 6.68
C GLY A 63 3.84 8.04 8.19
N PRO A 64 3.67 9.15 8.93
CA PRO A 64 2.78 10.26 8.55
C PRO A 64 3.38 11.33 7.61
N TYR A 65 2.49 11.98 6.88
CA TYR A 65 2.69 13.18 6.08
C TYR A 65 1.96 14.34 6.74
N VAL A 66 2.42 15.57 6.54
CA VAL A 66 1.75 16.78 7.05
C VAL A 66 0.96 17.43 5.93
N VAL A 67 -0.30 17.78 6.18
CA VAL A 67 -1.12 18.54 5.23
C VAL A 67 -0.64 19.99 5.19
N THR A 68 -0.16 20.45 4.04
CA THR A 68 0.33 21.83 3.87
C THR A 68 -0.68 22.75 3.19
N LYS A 69 -1.57 22.20 2.36
CA LYS A 69 -2.63 22.96 1.67
C LYS A 69 -3.89 22.13 1.44
N CYS A 70 -5.05 22.74 1.61
CA CYS A 70 -6.35 22.15 1.30
C CYS A 70 -6.89 22.79 0.01
N ASN A 71 -6.98 22.02 -1.07
CA ASN A 71 -7.59 22.44 -2.33
C ASN A 71 -9.04 21.93 -2.43
N THR A 72 -9.79 22.39 -3.42
CA THR A 72 -11.21 22.04 -3.61
C THR A 72 -11.50 20.54 -3.71
N HIS A 73 -10.58 19.76 -4.30
CA HIS A 73 -10.76 18.32 -4.52
C HIS A 73 -9.54 17.48 -4.11
N SER A 74 -8.55 18.09 -3.46
CA SER A 74 -7.30 17.42 -3.12
C SER A 74 -6.52 18.13 -2.02
N PHE A 75 -5.53 17.45 -1.47
CA PHE A 75 -4.67 17.99 -0.42
C PHE A 75 -3.22 17.94 -0.86
N THR A 76 -2.47 19.00 -0.56
CA THR A 76 -1.01 18.95 -0.68
C THR A 76 -0.48 18.41 0.64
N VAL A 77 0.28 17.32 0.56
CA VAL A 77 0.87 16.66 1.72
C VAL A 77 2.38 16.64 1.57
N LYS A 78 3.08 16.91 2.67
CA LYS A 78 4.53 16.95 2.76
C LYS A 78 5.03 15.75 3.54
N HIS A 79 5.98 15.01 2.97
CA HIS A 79 6.60 13.89 3.67
C HIS A 79 7.44 14.37 4.85
N LEU A 80 7.31 13.73 6.01
CA LEU A 80 7.88 14.21 7.28
C LEU A 80 9.41 14.24 7.29
N ILE A 81 10.06 13.31 6.58
CA ILE A 81 11.52 13.17 6.56
C ILE A 81 12.12 13.89 5.36
N THR A 82 11.70 13.49 4.16
CA THR A 82 12.28 14.00 2.91
C THR A 82 11.80 15.41 2.56
N GLY A 83 10.74 15.90 3.21
CA GLY A 83 10.15 17.20 2.93
C GLY A 83 9.50 17.33 1.55
N LYS A 84 9.43 16.24 0.77
CA LYS A 84 8.84 16.24 -0.57
C LYS A 84 7.33 16.44 -0.48
N GLU A 85 6.82 17.38 -1.26
CA GLU A 85 5.39 17.64 -1.38
C GLU A 85 4.77 16.84 -2.53
N SER A 86 3.52 16.44 -2.34
CA SER A 86 2.72 15.80 -3.38
C SER A 86 1.24 16.16 -3.23
N ASN A 87 0.54 16.26 -4.36
CA ASN A 87 -0.89 16.52 -4.38
C ASN A 87 -1.65 15.19 -4.42
N VAL A 88 -2.56 14.97 -3.47
CA VAL A 88 -3.20 13.66 -3.21
C VAL A 88 -4.70 13.85 -3.00
N HIS A 89 -5.50 12.98 -3.60
CA HIS A 89 -6.95 12.96 -3.42
C HIS A 89 -7.33 12.48 -2.01
N ALA A 90 -8.43 13.00 -1.43
CA ALA A 90 -8.89 12.67 -0.08
C ALA A 90 -9.01 11.15 0.18
N SER A 91 -9.52 10.39 -0.81
CA SER A 91 -9.68 8.93 -0.72
C SER A 91 -8.37 8.14 -0.59
N ARG A 92 -7.23 8.78 -0.84
CA ARG A 92 -5.87 8.21 -0.73
C ARG A 92 -5.19 8.63 0.59
N LEU A 93 -5.93 9.32 1.47
CA LEU A 93 -5.45 9.79 2.76
C LEU A 93 -6.27 9.18 3.90
N LYS A 94 -5.61 8.96 5.04
CA LYS A 94 -6.25 8.56 6.29
C LYS A 94 -5.73 9.45 7.40
N PHE A 95 -6.62 9.96 8.24
CA PHE A 95 -6.22 10.76 9.39
C PHE A 95 -5.30 9.96 10.31
N PHE A 96 -4.22 10.59 10.77
CA PHE A 96 -3.26 10.00 11.71
C PHE A 96 -3.30 10.75 13.04
N ALA A 97 -3.07 12.06 13.04
CA ALA A 97 -3.06 12.90 14.24
C ALA A 97 -3.32 14.38 13.89
N GLU A 98 -3.67 15.16 14.92
CA GLU A 98 -3.81 16.62 14.83
C GLU A 98 -2.43 17.31 14.76
N SER A 99 -2.43 18.61 14.51
CA SER A 99 -1.21 19.43 14.33
C SER A 99 -0.28 19.51 15.56
N ASP A 100 -0.74 19.06 16.73
CA ASP A 100 0.01 19.07 17.99
C ASP A 100 0.84 17.79 18.22
N LEU A 101 0.83 16.85 17.26
CA LEU A 101 1.64 15.64 17.34
C LEU A 101 3.12 15.98 17.53
N GLU A 102 3.68 15.50 18.65
CA GLU A 102 5.11 15.57 18.89
C GLU A 102 5.85 14.60 17.97
N VAL A 103 6.65 15.16 17.05
CA VAL A 103 7.47 14.37 16.13
C VAL A 103 8.75 13.94 16.84
N THR A 104 8.69 12.79 17.52
CA THR A 104 9.83 12.17 18.20
C THR A 104 10.82 11.55 17.22
N GLU A 105 12.06 11.33 17.66
CA GLU A 105 13.08 10.67 16.81
C GLU A 105 12.67 9.24 16.44
N GLU A 106 12.06 8.49 17.35
CA GLU A 106 11.51 7.15 17.08
C GLU A 106 10.47 7.17 15.95
N LEU A 107 9.57 8.17 15.94
CA LEU A 107 8.61 8.34 14.85
C LEU A 107 9.34 8.65 13.55
N ARG A 108 10.40 9.47 13.60
CA ARG A 108 11.18 9.83 12.40
C ARG A 108 11.91 8.62 11.82
N GLU A 109 12.54 7.81 12.67
CA GLU A 109 13.20 6.56 12.29
C GLU A 109 12.19 5.59 11.66
N HIS A 110 11.04 5.39 12.29
CA HIS A 110 9.98 4.53 11.76
C HIS A 110 9.52 4.99 10.36
N VAL A 111 9.27 6.28 10.18
CA VAL A 111 8.87 6.84 8.87
C VAL A 111 9.98 6.71 7.85
N SER A 112 11.23 6.90 8.26
CA SER A 112 12.40 6.79 7.37
C SER A 112 12.59 5.37 6.85
N ALA A 113 12.26 4.35 7.64
CA ALA A 113 12.31 2.95 7.27
C ALA A 113 11.15 2.54 6.32
N GLN A 114 10.04 3.29 6.31
CA GLN A 114 8.89 2.96 5.47
C GLN A 114 9.17 3.21 3.99
N GLY A 115 8.94 2.18 3.18
CA GLY A 115 9.00 2.30 1.72
C GLY A 115 10.41 2.41 1.15
N VAL A 116 11.46 2.24 1.97
CA VAL A 116 12.82 2.01 1.50
C VAL A 116 12.86 0.65 0.82
N ILE A 117 13.13 0.66 -0.48
CA ILE A 117 13.50 -0.55 -1.22
C ILE A 117 15.02 -0.56 -1.21
N LEU A 118 15.61 -1.43 -0.40
CA LEU A 118 17.05 -1.64 -0.41
C LEU A 118 17.42 -2.45 -1.65
N LYS A 119 18.40 -1.97 -2.40
CA LYS A 119 18.93 -2.71 -3.54
C LYS A 119 19.87 -3.80 -3.02
N VAL A 120 19.77 -5.00 -3.60
CA VAL A 120 20.67 -6.10 -3.27
C VAL A 120 22.05 -5.79 -3.86
N GLU A 121 23.08 -5.79 -3.01
CA GLU A 121 24.48 -5.73 -3.43
C GLU A 121 24.98 -7.13 -3.81
N ALA A 122 24.78 -8.10 -2.90
CA ALA A 122 25.27 -9.46 -3.09
C ALA A 122 24.48 -10.47 -2.23
N ILE A 123 24.32 -11.69 -2.77
CA ILE A 123 23.90 -12.85 -1.99
C ILE A 123 25.15 -13.49 -1.39
N ARG A 124 25.31 -13.42 -0.07
CA ARG A 124 26.53 -13.88 0.63
C ARG A 124 26.51 -15.35 0.97
N LYS A 125 25.35 -15.86 1.42
CA LYS A 125 25.16 -17.25 1.88
C LYS A 125 23.73 -17.72 1.63
N HIS A 126 23.52 -19.02 1.75
CA HIS A 126 22.20 -19.63 1.83
C HIS A 126 22.13 -20.60 3.02
N ARG A 127 20.94 -20.82 3.57
CA ARG A 127 20.69 -21.88 4.55
C ARG A 127 19.30 -22.48 4.39
N TRP A 128 19.15 -23.72 4.80
CA TRP A 128 17.82 -24.33 4.97
C TRP A 128 17.26 -23.91 6.34
N ASN A 129 16.08 -23.30 6.36
CA ASN A 129 15.34 -23.02 7.58
C ASN A 129 14.30 -24.14 7.81
N PRO A 130 14.51 -25.05 8.79
CA PRO A 130 13.59 -26.16 9.04
C PRO A 130 12.21 -25.71 9.56
N ASP A 131 12.12 -24.56 10.23
CA ASP A 131 10.87 -24.04 10.78
C ASP A 131 9.96 -23.51 9.68
N MET A 132 10.54 -22.80 8.71
CA MET A 132 9.82 -22.30 7.53
C MET A 132 9.71 -23.34 6.39
N ARG A 133 10.47 -24.44 6.49
CA ARG A 133 10.63 -25.46 5.43
C ARG A 133 10.98 -24.82 4.08
N ASP A 134 11.88 -23.84 4.10
CA ASP A 134 12.30 -23.09 2.93
C ASP A 134 13.77 -22.67 3.02
N PHE A 135 14.33 -22.23 1.89
CA PHE A 135 15.67 -21.64 1.86
C PHE A 135 15.62 -20.15 2.23
N GLU A 136 16.60 -19.72 3.01
CA GLU A 136 16.89 -18.31 3.27
C GLU A 136 18.24 -17.95 2.65
N LEU A 137 18.32 -16.72 2.15
CA LEU A 137 19.53 -16.13 1.58
C LEU A 137 20.02 -15.03 2.52
N LEU A 138 21.32 -15.01 2.82
CA LEU A 138 21.94 -13.88 3.52
C LEU A 138 22.23 -12.81 2.48
N ILE A 139 21.50 -11.70 2.57
CA ILE A 139 21.54 -10.60 1.62
C ILE A 139 22.39 -9.47 2.19
N SER A 140 23.32 -9.01 1.36
CA SER A 140 24.08 -7.79 1.57
C SER A 140 23.41 -6.68 0.78
N TRP A 141 23.20 -5.54 1.41
CA TRP A 141 22.40 -4.43 0.88
C TRP A 141 23.31 -3.31 0.38
N GLU A 142 23.02 -2.77 -0.80
CA GLU A 142 23.84 -1.73 -1.42
C GLU A 142 23.87 -0.47 -0.56
N GLY A 143 25.07 -0.10 -0.13
CA GLY A 143 25.30 1.09 0.69
C GLY A 143 25.12 0.88 2.20
N LEU A 144 24.89 -0.35 2.66
CA LEU A 144 24.86 -0.71 4.09
C LEU A 144 26.13 -1.48 4.48
N GLU A 145 26.43 -1.50 5.79
CA GLU A 145 27.58 -2.22 6.30
C GLU A 145 27.29 -3.74 6.43
N PRO A 146 28.31 -4.62 6.36
CA PRO A 146 28.09 -6.08 6.45
C PRO A 146 27.40 -6.57 7.73
N ILE A 147 27.38 -5.75 8.80
CA ILE A 147 26.65 -6.05 10.03
C ILE A 147 25.12 -5.97 9.84
N GLU A 148 24.68 -5.26 8.81
CA GLU A 148 23.28 -5.08 8.43
C GLU A 148 22.81 -6.15 7.43
N ASP A 149 23.65 -7.13 7.09
CA ASP A 149 23.26 -8.28 6.28
C ASP A 149 22.11 -9.06 6.96
N SER A 150 21.01 -9.31 6.24
CA SER A 150 19.81 -9.98 6.77
C SER A 150 19.51 -11.30 6.07
N TRP A 151 18.90 -12.25 6.79
CA TRP A 151 18.43 -13.53 6.24
C TRP A 151 17.01 -13.36 5.70
N GLU A 152 16.87 -13.49 4.39
CA GLU A 152 15.61 -13.23 3.68
C GLU A 152 15.11 -14.50 2.99
N PRO A 153 13.80 -14.80 3.02
CA PRO A 153 13.27 -15.99 2.36
C PRO A 153 13.50 -15.96 0.85
N MET A 154 13.96 -17.07 0.27
CA MET A 154 14.29 -17.19 -1.15
C MET A 154 13.10 -16.79 -2.05
N LYS A 155 11.87 -17.12 -1.65
CA LYS A 155 10.66 -16.77 -2.40
C LYS A 155 10.43 -15.26 -2.49
N VAL A 156 10.73 -14.52 -1.43
CA VAL A 156 10.61 -13.05 -1.41
C VAL A 156 11.67 -12.45 -2.33
N MET A 157 12.91 -12.92 -2.22
CA MET A 157 14.02 -12.44 -3.05
C MET A 157 13.83 -12.72 -4.55
N HIS A 158 13.26 -13.87 -4.91
CA HIS A 158 12.93 -14.16 -6.32
C HIS A 158 11.89 -13.17 -6.87
N GLU A 159 10.98 -12.64 -6.05
CA GLU A 159 9.99 -11.65 -6.49
C GLU A 159 10.61 -10.25 -6.70
N ASP A 160 11.69 -9.93 -5.98
CA ASP A 160 12.30 -8.58 -5.93
C ASP A 160 13.53 -8.39 -6.87
N ILE A 161 14.07 -9.46 -7.47
CA ILE A 161 15.33 -9.45 -8.28
C ILE A 161 15.07 -9.55 -9.82
N GLU A 162 13.83 -9.38 -10.31
CA GLU A 162 13.56 -9.34 -11.77
C GLU A 162 13.96 -8.04 -12.48
#